data_AF-A0A7S0NE23-F1
#
_entry.id   AF-A0A7S0NE23-F1
#
_cell.length_a   1.000
_cell.length_b   1.000
_cell.length_c   1.000
_cell.angle_alpha   90.00
_cell.angle_beta   90.00
_cell.angle_gamma   90.00
#
_symmetry.space_group_name_H-M   'P 1'
#
loop_
_entity.id
_entity.type
_entity.pdbx_description
1 polymer ?
#
loop_
_entity_poly.entity_id
_entity_poly.type
_entity_poly.pdbx_seq_one_letter_code
_entity_poly.pdbx_strand_id
1 'polypeptide(L)'
;KRVAQSAGSALWAGTTGLTDTGGGATDVIVVRHSNGRLVSTSFHAQLPKLSKQDFMGTRVSLFVNNIPTGVSMVLDRELICCFDDGSYRASHSDLESMRLRPGKNTIRYEMIHPCNNDRRYTIRANIHLWNIWDKITVVDIDGTVTKTDVAGFGAEKLGYEYIHSGVCEAVSEISRQGYRILFLTSRAITLAQSTREFLCTIGQSNGGTGMPEFCLITTTERFFAFFG
;
A
#
# COMPACT_ATOMS: atom_id res chain seq x y z
N LYS A 1 4.02 -25.75 37.27
CA LYS A 1 3.42 -25.67 35.92
C LYS A 1 3.71 -24.28 35.36
N ARG A 2 4.67 -24.16 34.42
CA ARG A 2 4.97 -22.90 33.71
C ARG A 2 3.96 -22.77 32.56
N VAL A 3 3.19 -21.69 32.55
CA VAL A 3 2.33 -21.32 31.42
C VAL A 3 3.09 -20.29 30.60
N ALA A 4 3.34 -20.61 29.34
CA ALA A 4 3.97 -19.73 28.38
C ALA A 4 3.02 -18.57 28.03
N GLN A 5 3.51 -17.34 28.16
CA GLN A 5 2.89 -16.16 27.55
C GLN A 5 3.17 -16.19 26.05
N SER A 6 2.13 -16.30 25.24
CA SER A 6 2.22 -16.01 23.80
C SER A 6 2.24 -14.49 23.60
N ALA A 7 3.26 -14.02 22.89
CA ALA A 7 3.39 -12.63 22.48
C ALA A 7 2.28 -12.27 21.47
N GLY A 8 1.74 -11.06 21.63
CA GLY A 8 0.46 -10.65 21.07
C GLY A 8 0.40 -10.56 19.54
N SER A 9 -0.73 -10.99 19.00
CA SER A 9 -1.24 -10.45 17.75
C SER A 9 -1.65 -9.00 18.01
N ALA A 10 -0.89 -8.05 17.45
CA ALA A 10 -1.36 -6.68 17.29
C ALA A 10 -2.45 -6.64 16.20
N LEU A 11 -3.57 -7.30 16.48
CA LEU A 11 -4.83 -7.05 15.80
C LEU A 11 -5.18 -5.60 16.09
N TRP A 12 -5.43 -4.86 15.02
CA TRP A 12 -5.55 -3.41 14.94
C TRP A 12 -6.79 -2.89 15.69
N ALA A 13 -6.80 -3.05 17.00
CA ALA A 13 -7.85 -2.57 17.89
C ALA A 13 -7.57 -1.10 18.23
N GLY A 14 -8.10 -0.20 17.42
CA GLY A 14 -8.22 1.21 17.79
C GLY A 14 -8.17 2.17 16.61
N THR A 15 -9.26 2.31 15.84
CA THR A 15 -9.53 3.55 15.10
C THR A 15 -11.00 3.72 14.73
N THR A 16 -11.87 3.86 15.74
CA THR A 16 -13.21 4.43 15.55
C THR A 16 -13.07 5.92 15.21
N GLY A 17 -13.15 6.27 13.92
CA GLY A 17 -13.17 7.68 13.47
C GLY A 17 -12.57 7.98 12.09
N LEU A 18 -12.01 7.00 11.38
CA LEU A 18 -11.49 7.21 10.03
C LEU A 18 -12.51 6.73 9.00
N THR A 19 -13.17 7.65 8.29
CA THR A 19 -13.97 7.30 7.13
C THR A 19 -13.03 6.90 5.99
N ASP A 20 -12.72 5.61 5.93
CA ASP A 20 -11.95 4.95 4.87
C ASP A 20 -12.83 4.72 3.64
N THR A 21 -13.42 5.80 3.11
CA THR A 21 -14.47 5.68 2.10
C THR A 21 -13.93 5.90 0.69
N GLY A 22 -13.18 4.94 0.12
CA GLY A 22 -13.01 4.79 -1.34
C GLY A 22 -11.76 5.41 -2.00
N GLY A 23 -10.76 5.83 -1.21
CA GLY A 23 -9.45 6.24 -1.73
C GLY A 23 -8.49 5.05 -1.84
N GLY A 24 -7.31 5.25 -2.42
CA GLY A 24 -6.33 4.18 -2.59
C GLY A 24 -4.92 4.68 -2.82
N ALA A 25 -3.95 3.83 -2.51
CA ALA A 25 -2.53 4.09 -2.79
C ALA A 25 -1.79 2.79 -3.15
N THR A 26 -0.95 2.88 -4.17
CA THR A 26 0.04 1.86 -4.49
C THR A 26 1.17 1.89 -3.47
N ASP A 27 1.86 0.76 -3.28
CA ASP A 27 3.07 0.77 -2.48
C ASP A 27 4.20 1.51 -3.23
N VAL A 28 5.11 2.13 -2.47
CA VAL A 28 6.24 2.89 -3.00
C VAL A 28 7.53 2.11 -2.79
N ILE A 29 8.38 2.04 -3.81
CA ILE A 29 9.72 1.45 -3.71
C ILE A 29 10.72 2.58 -3.76
N VAL A 30 11.58 2.67 -2.75
CA VAL A 30 12.72 3.57 -2.67
C VAL A 30 13.98 2.73 -2.77
N VAL A 31 14.84 3.04 -3.73
CA VAL A 31 16.12 2.38 -3.94
C VAL A 31 17.25 3.27 -3.47
N ARG A 32 18.09 2.73 -2.59
CA ARG A 32 19.36 3.34 -2.22
C ARG A 32 20.46 2.89 -3.18
N HIS A 33 21.00 3.84 -3.94
CA HIS A 33 22.14 3.63 -4.83
C HIS A 33 23.45 3.56 -4.03
N SER A 34 24.50 3.07 -4.68
CA SER A 34 25.84 2.92 -4.08
C SER A 34 26.46 4.24 -3.61
N ASN A 35 26.11 5.36 -4.26
CA ASN A 35 26.55 6.70 -3.88
C ASN A 35 25.69 7.35 -2.77
N GLY A 36 24.76 6.61 -2.17
CA GLY A 36 23.84 7.10 -1.14
C GLY A 36 22.58 7.78 -1.68
N ARG A 37 22.50 8.07 -2.99
CA ARG A 37 21.31 8.70 -3.59
C ARG A 37 20.09 7.80 -3.44
N LEU A 38 18.98 8.41 -3.04
CA LEU A 38 17.67 7.76 -2.99
C LEU A 38 16.87 8.13 -4.24
N VAL A 39 16.26 7.12 -4.86
CA VAL A 39 15.35 7.27 -5.99
C VAL A 39 14.12 6.42 -5.72
N SER A 40 12.93 6.92 -5.99
CA SER A 40 11.69 6.18 -5.73
C SER A 40 10.89 5.93 -6.99
N THR A 41 10.00 4.93 -6.96
CA THR A 41 8.80 4.91 -7.80
C THR A 41 7.88 6.09 -7.46
N SER A 42 6.84 6.29 -8.26
CA SER A 42 5.87 7.35 -8.02
C SER A 42 5.03 7.08 -6.76
N PHE A 43 4.79 8.13 -5.98
CA PHE A 43 3.86 8.21 -4.86
C PHE A 43 2.45 8.43 -5.41
N HIS A 44 1.84 7.37 -5.95
CA HIS A 44 0.44 7.44 -6.36
C HIS A 44 -0.47 7.13 -5.17
N ALA A 45 -1.09 8.18 -4.65
CA ALA A 45 -2.17 8.11 -3.70
C ALA A 45 -3.30 8.99 -4.19
N GLN A 46 -4.53 8.54 -3.98
CA GLN A 46 -5.70 9.17 -4.53
C GLN A 46 -6.84 9.16 -3.53
N LEU A 47 -7.33 10.34 -3.19
CA LEU A 47 -8.48 10.47 -2.30
C LEU A 47 -9.76 9.95 -2.96
N PRO A 48 -10.73 9.53 -2.14
CA PRO A 48 -12.03 9.18 -2.66
C PRO A 48 -12.68 10.33 -3.40
N LYS A 49 -13.58 10.00 -4.32
CA LYS A 49 -14.37 11.02 -5.01
C LYS A 49 -15.34 11.65 -4.01
N LEU A 50 -15.02 12.87 -3.59
CA LEU A 50 -15.87 13.67 -2.73
C LEU A 50 -16.77 14.53 -3.62
N SER A 51 -18.09 14.36 -3.51
CA SER A 51 -19.03 15.10 -4.36
C SER A 51 -19.12 16.57 -3.91
N LYS A 52 -19.26 17.49 -4.89
CA LYS A 52 -19.65 18.90 -4.73
C LYS A 52 -18.66 19.86 -4.05
N GLN A 53 -17.41 19.47 -3.78
CA GLN A 53 -16.40 20.37 -3.20
C GLN A 53 -15.08 20.30 -3.97
N ASP A 54 -14.47 21.47 -4.21
CA ASP A 54 -13.13 21.57 -4.77
C ASP A 54 -12.11 21.38 -3.65
N PHE A 55 -11.37 20.28 -3.72
CA PHE A 55 -10.26 19.98 -2.81
C PHE A 55 -8.90 20.21 -3.46
N MET A 56 -8.86 20.71 -4.69
CA MET A 56 -7.61 21.02 -5.38
C MET A 56 -6.75 21.97 -4.53
N GLY A 57 -5.45 21.68 -4.45
CA GLY A 57 -4.50 22.44 -3.66
C GLY A 57 -4.55 22.17 -2.16
N THR A 58 -5.47 21.32 -1.68
CA THR A 58 -5.48 20.92 -0.26
C THR A 58 -4.23 20.11 0.04
N ARG A 59 -3.56 20.45 1.15
CA ARG A 59 -2.35 19.76 1.60
C ARG A 59 -2.66 18.38 2.15
N VAL A 60 -1.83 17.42 1.76
CA VAL A 60 -1.80 16.04 2.23
C VAL A 60 -0.47 15.82 2.94
N SER A 61 -0.53 15.53 4.24
CA SER A 61 0.67 15.28 5.05
C SER A 61 1.09 13.82 4.97
N LEU A 62 2.40 13.57 4.84
CA LEU A 62 2.96 12.22 4.82
C LEU A 62 3.50 11.80 6.19
N PHE A 63 3.10 10.62 6.63
CA PHE A 63 3.62 9.98 7.83
C PHE A 63 4.25 8.64 7.47
N VAL A 64 5.46 8.38 7.96
CA VAL A 64 6.17 7.12 7.80
C VAL A 64 6.32 6.47 9.16
N ASN A 65 5.91 5.21 9.30
CA ASN A 65 5.90 4.50 10.58
C ASN A 65 5.19 5.31 11.69
N ASN A 66 4.09 5.98 11.33
CA ASN A 66 3.33 6.92 12.18
C ASN A 66 4.07 8.19 12.63
N ILE A 67 5.28 8.44 12.12
CA ILE A 67 6.05 9.65 12.40
C ILE A 67 5.82 10.67 11.26
N PRO A 68 5.47 11.93 11.56
CA PRO A 68 5.38 12.97 10.54
C PRO A 68 6.72 13.14 9.83
N THR A 69 6.70 13.17 8.49
CA THR A 69 7.93 13.28 7.69
C THR A 69 8.37 14.73 7.45
N GLY A 70 7.45 15.69 7.61
CA GLY A 70 7.64 17.08 7.17
C GLY A 70 7.45 17.27 5.66
N VAL A 71 7.33 16.19 4.89
CA VAL A 71 6.99 16.21 3.46
C VAL A 71 5.47 16.28 3.31
N SER A 72 5.02 17.15 2.43
CA SER A 72 3.62 17.27 2.04
C SER A 72 3.43 17.14 0.54
N MET A 73 2.23 16.75 0.17
CA MET A 73 1.72 16.74 -1.19
C MET A 73 0.52 17.68 -1.26
N VAL A 74 0.06 17.97 -2.47
CA VAL A 74 -1.18 18.69 -2.76
C VAL A 74 -2.08 17.82 -3.62
N LEU A 75 -3.38 18.05 -3.55
CA LEU A 75 -4.33 17.39 -4.44
C LEU A 75 -4.42 18.14 -5.77
N ASP A 76 -4.34 17.40 -6.87
CA ASP A 76 -4.68 17.92 -8.18
C ASP A 76 -6.21 17.95 -8.42
N ARG A 77 -6.62 18.32 -9.64
CA ARG A 77 -8.03 18.41 -10.05
C ARG A 77 -8.74 17.06 -10.05
N GLU A 78 -8.00 15.96 -10.14
CA GLU A 78 -8.53 14.60 -10.14
C GLU A 78 -8.50 13.97 -8.73
N LEU A 79 -8.07 14.74 -7.72
CA LEU A 79 -7.86 14.33 -6.34
C LEU A 79 -6.73 13.28 -6.19
N ILE A 80 -5.74 13.34 -7.09
CA ILE A 80 -4.50 12.58 -6.97
C ILE A 80 -3.50 13.45 -6.22
N CYS A 81 -2.77 12.85 -5.29
CA CYS A 81 -1.70 13.52 -4.58
C CYS A 81 -0.49 13.71 -5.51
N CYS A 82 -0.01 14.95 -5.65
CA CYS A 82 1.25 15.29 -6.31
C CYS A 82 2.12 16.16 -5.38
N PHE A 83 3.43 16.21 -5.61
CA PHE A 83 4.33 17.13 -4.90
C PHE A 83 4.12 18.57 -5.40
N ASP A 84 4.68 19.55 -4.68
CA ASP A 84 4.49 20.98 -4.99
C ASP A 84 4.97 21.37 -6.40
N ASP A 85 5.88 20.61 -6.99
CA ASP A 85 6.35 20.78 -8.37
C ASP A 85 5.45 20.09 -9.43
N GLY A 86 4.33 19.50 -9.00
CA GLY A 86 3.41 18.73 -9.83
C GLY A 86 3.89 17.31 -10.15
N SER A 87 5.06 16.89 -9.67
CA SER A 87 5.56 15.54 -9.87
C SER A 87 4.86 14.53 -8.96
N TYR A 88 4.95 13.26 -9.32
CA TYR A 88 4.54 12.15 -8.44
C TYR A 88 5.75 11.47 -7.80
N ARG A 89 6.97 12.02 -7.91
CA ARG A 89 8.19 11.40 -7.36
C ARG A 89 8.86 12.34 -6.39
N ALA A 90 9.16 11.82 -5.20
CA ALA A 90 9.85 12.59 -4.17
C ALA A 90 11.28 12.93 -4.62
N SER A 91 11.75 14.11 -4.22
CA SER A 91 13.16 14.47 -4.37
C SER A 91 14.03 13.60 -3.47
N HIS A 92 15.35 13.55 -3.73
CA HIS A 92 16.29 12.86 -2.85
C HIS A 92 16.22 13.38 -1.41
N SER A 93 16.13 14.70 -1.22
CA SER A 93 16.02 15.35 0.09
C SER A 93 14.71 15.00 0.82
N ASP A 94 13.60 14.87 0.08
CA ASP A 94 12.33 14.42 0.68
C ASP A 94 12.42 12.97 1.13
N LEU A 95 13.04 12.10 0.33
CA LEU A 95 13.24 10.69 0.70
C LEU A 95 14.16 10.53 1.93
N GLU A 96 15.14 11.41 2.10
CA GLU A 96 16.01 11.42 3.29
C GLU A 96 15.24 11.85 4.55
N SER A 97 14.39 12.89 4.45
CA SER A 97 13.61 13.40 5.58
C SER A 97 12.56 12.40 6.07
N MET A 98 12.11 11.48 5.21
CA MET A 98 11.21 10.36 5.56
C MET A 98 11.86 9.33 6.51
N ARG A 99 13.19 9.32 6.68
CA ARG A 99 13.94 8.45 7.61
C ARG A 99 13.55 6.97 7.53
N LEU A 100 13.47 6.45 6.30
CA LEU A 100 13.10 5.07 6.02
C LEU A 100 14.08 4.07 6.63
N ARG A 101 13.53 2.99 7.21
CA ARG A 101 14.30 1.82 7.64
C ARG A 101 14.44 0.85 6.46
N PRO A 102 15.55 0.09 6.34
CA PRO A 102 15.68 -0.95 5.31
C PRO A 102 14.50 -1.94 5.37
N GLY A 103 13.97 -2.32 4.21
CA GLY A 103 12.76 -3.15 4.09
C GLY A 103 11.46 -2.33 4.15
N LYS A 104 10.36 -2.97 4.55
CA LYS A 104 9.03 -2.36 4.63
C LYS A 104 8.92 -1.32 5.75
N ASN A 105 8.32 -0.19 5.41
CA ASN A 105 7.80 0.82 6.32
C ASN A 105 6.33 1.07 5.97
N THR A 106 5.55 1.59 6.91
CA THR A 106 4.18 2.04 6.61
C THR A 106 4.22 3.49 6.14
N ILE A 107 3.42 3.83 5.14
CA ILE A 107 3.18 5.21 4.73
C ILE A 107 1.70 5.53 4.86
N ARG A 108 1.41 6.72 5.39
CA ARG A 108 0.06 7.22 5.58
C ARG A 108 -0.04 8.63 5.02
N TYR A 109 -0.99 8.80 4.12
CA TYR A 109 -1.38 10.08 3.53
C TYR A 109 -2.57 10.60 4.32
N GLU A 110 -2.46 11.81 4.88
CA GLU A 110 -3.52 12.41 5.66
C GLU A 110 -3.91 13.79 5.13
N MET A 111 -5.18 13.96 4.78
CA MET A 111 -5.78 15.26 4.47
C MET A 111 -6.73 15.66 5.59
N ILE A 112 -6.60 16.91 6.07
CA ILE A 112 -7.61 17.55 6.92
C ILE A 112 -8.59 18.28 5.99
N HIS A 113 -9.89 18.10 6.21
CA HIS A 113 -10.91 18.73 5.38
C HIS A 113 -10.83 20.27 5.50
N PRO A 114 -10.70 21.03 4.39
CA PRO A 114 -10.44 22.47 4.42
C PRO A 114 -11.46 23.29 5.21
N CYS A 115 -12.74 22.91 5.16
CA CYS A 115 -13.82 23.60 5.86
C CYS A 115 -14.28 22.90 7.15
N ASN A 116 -13.62 21.82 7.58
CA ASN A 116 -14.02 21.06 8.77
C ASN A 116 -12.79 20.36 9.37
N ASN A 117 -12.11 21.02 10.31
CA ASN A 117 -10.86 20.51 10.88
C ASN A 117 -11.01 19.20 11.66
N ASP A 118 -12.24 18.81 12.02
CA ASP A 118 -12.52 17.54 12.70
C ASP A 118 -12.62 16.37 11.72
N ARG A 119 -12.79 16.64 10.42
CA ARG A 119 -12.89 15.61 9.38
C ARG A 119 -11.54 15.34 8.73
N ARG A 120 -11.06 14.12 8.87
CA ARG A 120 -9.79 13.64 8.30
C ARG A 120 -10.03 12.54 7.29
N TYR A 121 -9.26 12.56 6.20
CA TYR A 121 -9.19 11.49 5.23
C TYR A 121 -7.81 10.87 5.30
N THR A 122 -7.75 9.55 5.39
CA THR A 122 -6.50 8.82 5.57
C THR A 122 -6.43 7.69 4.56
N ILE A 123 -5.32 7.63 3.83
CA ILE A 123 -4.98 6.49 2.97
C ILE A 123 -3.71 5.85 3.51
N ARG A 124 -3.66 4.53 3.50
CA ARG A 124 -2.50 3.75 3.93
C ARG A 124 -1.94 2.92 2.78
N ALA A 125 -0.63 2.78 2.75
CA ALA A 125 0.12 1.89 1.88
C ALA A 125 1.45 1.51 2.55
N ASN A 126 2.27 0.73 1.87
CA ASN A 126 3.65 0.48 2.28
C ASN A 126 4.63 1.34 1.47
N ILE A 127 5.76 1.67 2.09
CA ILE A 127 6.93 2.24 1.43
C ILE A 127 8.16 1.41 1.80
N HIS A 128 8.87 0.89 0.79
CA HIS A 128 9.99 -0.01 0.99
C HIS A 128 11.30 0.69 0.68
N LEU A 129 12.30 0.52 1.55
CA LEU A 129 13.67 0.92 1.25
C LEU A 129 14.50 -0.32 0.87
N TRP A 130 14.80 -0.44 -0.41
CA TRP A 130 15.62 -1.51 -0.97
C TRP A 130 17.00 -1.01 -1.37
N ASN A 131 17.95 -1.93 -1.46
CA ASN A 131 19.27 -1.65 -2.01
C ASN A 131 19.26 -1.82 -3.53
N ILE A 132 20.12 -1.10 -4.26
CA ILE A 132 20.31 -1.28 -5.71
C ILE A 132 20.66 -2.72 -6.10
N TRP A 133 21.25 -3.49 -5.18
CA TRP A 133 21.61 -4.90 -5.40
C TRP A 133 20.52 -5.91 -5.00
N ASP A 134 19.40 -5.45 -4.45
CA ASP A 134 18.30 -6.34 -4.06
C ASP A 134 17.69 -7.00 -5.31
N LYS A 135 17.56 -8.32 -5.29
CA LYS A 135 16.92 -9.08 -6.37
C LYS A 135 15.42 -9.11 -6.15
N ILE A 136 14.65 -8.90 -7.22
CA ILE A 136 13.19 -8.82 -7.14
C ILE A 136 12.57 -9.98 -7.93
N THR A 137 11.56 -10.61 -7.34
CA THR A 137 10.65 -11.52 -8.03
C THR A 137 9.31 -10.83 -8.19
N VAL A 138 8.88 -10.67 -9.43
CA VAL A 138 7.56 -10.12 -9.76
C VAL A 138 6.57 -11.27 -9.86
N VAL A 139 5.45 -11.15 -9.16
CA VAL A 139 4.37 -12.13 -9.15
C VAL A 139 3.09 -11.42 -9.56
N ASP A 140 2.56 -11.79 -10.71
CA ASP A 140 1.24 -11.34 -11.13
C ASP A 140 0.15 -11.92 -10.21
N ILE A 141 -0.93 -11.17 -9.96
CA ILE A 141 -2.03 -11.59 -9.09
C ILE A 141 -3.18 -12.16 -9.91
N ASP A 142 -3.66 -11.41 -10.90
CA ASP A 142 -4.91 -11.68 -11.59
C ASP A 142 -4.70 -12.77 -12.64
N GLY A 143 -5.27 -13.96 -12.41
CA GLY A 143 -5.08 -15.13 -13.28
C GLY A 143 -3.82 -15.97 -12.96
N THR A 144 -2.93 -15.47 -12.10
CA THR A 144 -1.71 -16.19 -11.64
C THR A 144 -1.81 -16.62 -10.17
N VAL A 145 -2.15 -15.70 -9.26
CA VAL A 145 -2.44 -16.04 -7.85
C VAL A 145 -3.90 -16.48 -7.72
N THR A 146 -4.82 -15.79 -8.39
CA THR A 146 -6.25 -16.16 -8.42
C THR A 146 -6.58 -17.04 -9.62
N LYS A 147 -7.36 -18.11 -9.40
CA LYS A 147 -7.76 -19.09 -10.43
C LYS A 147 -8.62 -18.52 -11.56
N THR A 148 -9.29 -17.37 -11.36
CA THR A 148 -9.96 -16.65 -12.46
C THR A 148 -9.76 -15.14 -12.31
N ASP A 149 -9.90 -14.43 -13.43
CA ASP A 149 -10.02 -12.98 -13.53
C ASP A 149 -11.38 -12.54 -12.95
N VAL A 150 -11.53 -12.64 -11.62
CA VAL A 150 -12.76 -12.21 -10.95
C VAL A 150 -12.83 -10.70 -11.03
N ALA A 151 -13.60 -10.22 -12.01
CA ALA A 151 -14.06 -8.83 -12.09
C ALA A 151 -14.56 -8.41 -10.69
N GLY A 152 -14.11 -7.23 -10.27
CA GLY A 152 -14.20 -6.72 -8.91
C GLY A 152 -15.55 -6.89 -8.20
N PHE A 153 -15.50 -6.75 -6.88
CA PHE A 153 -16.57 -6.90 -5.87
C PHE A 153 -16.76 -8.28 -5.18
N GLY A 154 -16.08 -9.34 -5.62
CA GLY A 154 -16.24 -10.69 -5.04
C GLY A 154 -15.04 -11.32 -4.35
N ALA A 155 -13.81 -10.96 -4.75
CA ALA A 155 -12.60 -11.68 -4.34
C ALA A 155 -12.28 -11.58 -2.83
N GLU A 156 -12.69 -10.52 -2.15
CA GLU A 156 -12.54 -10.37 -0.69
C GLU A 156 -13.48 -11.29 0.10
N LYS A 157 -14.60 -11.73 -0.51
CA LYS A 157 -15.56 -12.66 0.09
C LYS A 157 -15.31 -14.11 -0.32
N LEU A 158 -14.57 -14.33 -1.41
CA LEU A 158 -14.23 -15.64 -1.94
C LEU A 158 -12.88 -16.04 -1.35
N GLY A 159 -12.90 -16.86 -0.31
CA GLY A 159 -11.72 -17.26 0.44
C GLY A 159 -10.67 -18.09 -0.33
N TYR A 160 -9.95 -18.92 0.41
CA TYR A 160 -8.77 -19.67 -0.04
C TYR A 160 -8.99 -20.58 -1.28
N GLU A 161 -10.23 -21.00 -1.56
CA GLU A 161 -10.58 -21.91 -2.67
C GLU A 161 -10.21 -21.35 -4.06
N TYR A 162 -9.98 -20.04 -4.15
CA TYR A 162 -9.74 -19.32 -5.38
C TYR A 162 -8.26 -19.14 -5.75
N ILE A 163 -7.33 -19.78 -5.03
CA ILE A 163 -5.88 -19.61 -5.24
C ILE A 163 -5.25 -20.91 -5.74
N HIS A 164 -4.24 -20.80 -6.59
CA HIS A 164 -3.43 -21.95 -6.98
C HIS A 164 -2.67 -22.52 -5.77
N SER A 165 -2.81 -23.83 -5.54
CA SER A 165 -2.07 -24.52 -4.47
C SER A 165 -0.56 -24.33 -4.66
N GLY A 166 0.17 -24.08 -3.58
CA GLY A 166 1.63 -23.95 -3.63
C GLY A 166 2.17 -22.52 -3.78
N VAL A 167 1.31 -21.52 -4.06
CA VAL A 167 1.74 -20.13 -4.27
C VAL A 167 2.37 -19.54 -3.01
N CYS A 168 1.74 -19.71 -1.86
CA CYS A 168 2.25 -19.18 -0.60
C CYS A 168 3.59 -19.83 -0.23
N GLU A 169 3.74 -21.13 -0.44
CA GLU A 169 4.97 -21.88 -0.19
C GLU A 169 6.09 -21.43 -1.15
N ALA A 170 5.80 -21.31 -2.45
CA ALA A 170 6.77 -20.87 -3.44
C ALA A 170 7.26 -19.44 -3.19
N VAL A 171 6.34 -18.51 -2.91
CA VAL A 171 6.67 -17.10 -2.61
C VAL A 171 7.49 -17.00 -1.33
N SER A 172 7.14 -17.79 -0.30
CA SER A 172 7.91 -17.84 0.96
C SER A 172 9.32 -18.38 0.76
N GLU A 173 9.48 -19.43 -0.05
CA GLU A 173 10.79 -20.02 -0.35
C GLU A 173 11.67 -19.05 -1.15
N ILE A 174 11.11 -18.36 -2.15
CA ILE A 174 11.81 -17.31 -2.91
C ILE A 174 12.25 -16.18 -1.99
N SER A 175 11.38 -15.74 -1.08
CA SER A 175 11.71 -14.70 -0.10
C SER A 175 12.84 -15.16 0.84
N ARG A 176 12.81 -16.43 1.28
CA ARG A 176 13.86 -17.03 2.12
C ARG A 176 15.23 -17.06 1.45
N GLN A 177 15.28 -17.09 0.12
CA GLN A 177 16.52 -16.98 -0.67
C GLN A 177 17.03 -15.53 -0.82
N GLY A 178 16.36 -14.56 -0.20
CA GLY A 178 16.76 -13.15 -0.19
C GLY A 178 16.19 -12.30 -1.33
N TYR A 179 15.22 -12.84 -2.08
CA TYR A 179 14.51 -12.05 -3.10
C TYR A 179 13.40 -11.21 -2.45
N ARG A 180 13.23 -10.00 -2.96
CA ARG A 180 12.07 -9.14 -2.65
C ARG A 180 10.88 -9.58 -3.48
N ILE A 181 9.73 -9.72 -2.85
CA ILE A 181 8.49 -10.09 -3.53
C ILE A 181 7.76 -8.80 -3.95
N LEU A 182 7.48 -8.67 -5.23
CA LEU A 182 6.68 -7.59 -5.79
C LEU A 182 5.45 -8.22 -6.44
N PHE A 183 4.29 -7.99 -5.85
CA PHE A 183 3.02 -8.35 -6.47
C PHE A 183 2.56 -7.27 -7.44
N LEU A 184 2.11 -7.68 -8.61
CA LEU A 184 1.55 -6.82 -9.65
C LEU A 184 0.08 -7.18 -9.87
N THR A 185 -0.79 -6.19 -10.00
CA THR A 185 -2.21 -6.37 -10.32
C THR A 185 -2.71 -5.27 -11.23
N SER A 186 -3.71 -5.58 -12.05
CA SER A 186 -4.43 -4.59 -12.87
C SER A 186 -5.68 -4.03 -12.19
N ARG A 187 -5.95 -4.43 -10.93
CA ARG A 187 -7.09 -3.91 -10.15
C ARG A 187 -6.94 -2.43 -9.87
N ALA A 188 -8.03 -1.68 -9.86
CA ALA A 188 -7.99 -0.26 -9.54
C ALA A 188 -7.26 0.07 -8.23
N ILE A 189 -6.61 1.24 -8.17
CA ILE A 189 -5.88 1.70 -6.98
C ILE A 189 -6.75 1.76 -5.71
N THR A 190 -8.05 2.00 -5.88
CA THR A 190 -9.04 2.04 -4.81
C THR A 190 -9.27 0.68 -4.15
N LEU A 191 -8.85 -0.41 -4.78
CA LEU A 191 -8.90 -1.78 -4.24
C LEU A 191 -7.55 -2.26 -3.68
N ALA A 192 -6.53 -1.38 -3.66
CA ALA A 192 -5.18 -1.75 -3.23
C ALA A 192 -5.14 -2.23 -1.77
N GLN A 193 -5.88 -1.57 -0.87
CA GLN A 193 -5.92 -1.94 0.55
C GLN A 193 -6.49 -3.34 0.74
N SER A 194 -7.65 -3.60 0.16
CA SER A 194 -8.27 -4.91 0.23
C SER A 194 -7.44 -6.01 -0.46
N THR A 195 -6.73 -5.67 -1.53
CA THR A 195 -5.81 -6.61 -2.20
C THR A 195 -4.65 -6.99 -1.27
N ARG A 196 -4.07 -6.04 -0.52
CA ARG A 196 -3.07 -6.34 0.51
C ARG A 196 -3.64 -7.23 1.61
N GLU A 197 -4.85 -6.95 2.07
CA GLU A 197 -5.53 -7.74 3.11
C GLU A 197 -5.81 -9.18 2.66
N PHE A 198 -6.26 -9.35 1.42
CA PHE A 198 -6.42 -10.64 0.78
C PHE A 198 -5.10 -11.43 0.77
N LEU A 199 -4.01 -10.84 0.25
CA LEU A 199 -2.68 -11.48 0.22
C LEU A 199 -2.17 -11.87 1.62
N CYS A 200 -2.43 -11.06 2.63
CA CYS A 200 -2.08 -11.38 4.01
C CYS A 200 -2.92 -12.54 4.57
N THR A 201 -4.22 -12.56 4.27
CA THR A 201 -5.15 -13.58 4.78
C THR A 201 -4.83 -14.97 4.22
N ILE A 202 -4.50 -15.04 2.94
CA ILE A 202 -4.23 -16.32 2.25
C ILE A 202 -2.92 -16.95 2.68
N GLY A 203 -1.98 -16.15 3.18
CA GLY A 203 -0.75 -16.65 3.77
C GLY A 203 -0.98 -17.35 5.12
N GLN A 204 -2.07 -17.03 5.82
CA GLN A 204 -2.38 -17.55 7.16
C GLN A 204 -3.25 -18.82 7.13
N SER A 205 -4.10 -18.99 6.09
CA SER A 205 -5.06 -20.11 6.00
C SER A 205 -4.43 -21.49 5.75
N ASN A 206 -3.14 -21.58 5.39
CA ASN A 206 -2.44 -22.85 5.14
C ASN A 206 -1.74 -23.49 6.34
N GLY A 207 -1.89 -22.95 7.55
CA GLY A 207 -1.07 -23.39 8.69
C GLY A 207 0.44 -23.13 8.50
N GLY A 208 0.79 -22.35 7.47
CA GLY A 208 2.14 -21.89 7.16
C GLY A 208 2.50 -20.59 7.90
N THR A 209 3.70 -20.08 7.64
CA THR A 209 4.33 -18.94 8.34
C THR A 209 3.74 -17.56 8.01
N GLY A 210 2.62 -17.46 7.28
CA GLY A 210 2.12 -16.20 6.72
C GLY A 210 2.79 -15.85 5.37
N MET A 211 2.18 -14.91 4.63
CA MET A 211 2.79 -14.34 3.41
C MET A 211 4.04 -13.54 3.82
N PRO A 212 5.20 -13.67 3.14
CA PRO A 212 6.39 -12.87 3.44
C PRO A 212 6.16 -11.38 3.19
N GLU A 213 7.14 -10.54 3.52
CA GLU A 213 7.10 -9.13 3.13
C GLU A 213 7.00 -9.01 1.60
N PHE A 214 5.99 -8.26 1.14
CA PHE A 214 5.77 -7.97 -0.27
C PHE A 214 5.48 -6.49 -0.49
N CYS A 215 5.75 -6.03 -1.71
CA CYS A 215 5.32 -4.74 -2.24
C CYS A 215 4.18 -4.97 -3.24
N LEU A 216 3.10 -4.19 -3.15
CA LEU A 216 2.00 -4.23 -4.13
C LEU A 216 2.08 -3.04 -5.09
N ILE A 217 2.27 -3.33 -6.37
CA ILE A 217 2.14 -2.36 -7.46
C ILE A 217 0.82 -2.61 -8.19
N THR A 218 0.08 -1.53 -8.41
CA THR A 218 -1.24 -1.58 -9.03
C THR A 218 -1.43 -0.50 -10.10
N THR A 219 -2.48 -0.57 -10.92
CA THR A 219 -2.83 0.51 -11.86
C THR A 219 -3.18 1.79 -11.10
N THR A 220 -2.91 2.94 -11.72
CA THR A 220 -3.33 4.27 -11.22
C THR A 220 -4.79 4.58 -11.52
N GLU A 221 -5.47 3.72 -12.28
CA GLU A 221 -6.88 3.89 -12.63
C GLU A 221 -7.83 3.64 -11.44
N ARG A 222 -8.95 4.37 -11.44
CA ARG A 222 -10.04 4.20 -10.47
C ARG A 222 -11.01 3.12 -10.92
N PHE A 223 -11.58 2.41 -9.96
CA PHE A 223 -12.76 1.59 -10.23
C PHE A 223 -13.98 2.51 -10.34
N PHE A 224 -14.68 2.46 -11.47
CA PHE A 224 -15.99 3.10 -11.62
C PHE A 224 -17.08 2.05 -11.36
N ALA A 225 -17.67 2.06 -10.17
CA ALA A 225 -18.96 1.43 -9.98
C ALA A 225 -20.05 2.39 -10.49
N PHE A 226 -20.59 2.14 -11.69
CA PHE A 226 -21.84 2.76 -12.11
C PHE A 226 -22.98 2.13 -11.29
N PHE A 227 -23.43 2.82 -10.23
CA PHE A 227 -24.75 2.59 -9.68
C PHE A 227 -25.71 3.48 -10.48
N GLY A 228 -26.39 2.88 -11.45
CA GLY A 228 -27.51 3.49 -12.18
C GLY A 228 -28.81 3.41 -11.41
#